data_AF-A0AAN8W1T0-F1
#
_entry.id   AF-A0AAN8W1T0-F1
#
_cell.length_a   1.000
_cell.length_b   1.000
_cell.length_c   1.000
_cell.angle_alpha   90.00
_cell.angle_beta   90.00
_cell.angle_gamma   90.00
#
_symmetry.space_group_name_H-M   'P 1'
#
loop_
_entity.id
_entity.type
_entity.pdbx_description
1 polymer ?
#
loop_
_entity_poly.entity_id
_entity_poly.type
_entity_poly.pdbx_seq_one_letter_code
_entity_poly.pdbx_strand_id
1 'polypeptide(L)'
;MDVRASALVDGAAEAYSESDGLETKELATMLLDPYDTVSTTLYQTATFKRPSATENGPYDYTRSGNPTRDALESLLAKLDKADRAFYFTSGMAALVAITHLVGTGEEIVAGDDIYGGSDRLLSQVVPKKGIVVKRVNTSDLDEIASAIGPWTKLVWLESPTNPRQQISDIRKIAKLAHAQGALVLLDNNIVMHLATKFISGHSDGMAGVLAFSQIGKDLYFLQNAEGSGLASFDCWICM
;
A
#
# COMPACT_ATOMS: atom_id res chain seq x y z
N MET A 1 -20.32 1.38 -17.24
CA MET A 1 -18.96 1.47 -16.65
C MET A 1 -18.28 0.15 -16.95
N ASP A 2 -17.61 0.10 -18.08
CA ASP A 2 -17.02 -1.11 -18.63
C ASP A 2 -15.54 -1.15 -18.21
N VAL A 3 -15.14 -2.22 -17.53
CA VAL A 3 -13.79 -2.41 -16.98
C VAL A 3 -13.11 -3.41 -17.90
N ARG A 4 -12.52 -2.92 -18.99
CA ARG A 4 -11.67 -3.74 -19.86
C ARG A 4 -10.30 -3.10 -19.97
N ALA A 5 -9.31 -3.93 -19.65
CA ALA A 5 -7.90 -3.65 -19.72
C ALA A 5 -7.50 -3.09 -21.09
N SER A 6 -6.67 -2.06 -21.07
CA SER A 6 -6.03 -1.45 -22.23
C SER A 6 -5.28 -2.51 -23.02
N ALA A 7 -5.72 -2.74 -24.27
CA ALA A 7 -4.99 -3.49 -25.27
C ALA A 7 -3.74 -2.70 -25.67
N LEU A 8 -2.55 -3.25 -25.43
CA LEU A 8 -1.26 -2.94 -26.07
C LEU A 8 -0.16 -3.76 -25.35
N VAL A 9 -0.24 -5.09 -25.45
CA VAL A 9 0.83 -6.00 -25.03
C VAL A 9 0.84 -7.15 -26.02
N ASP A 10 1.60 -7.01 -27.10
CA ASP A 10 2.08 -8.15 -27.90
C ASP A 10 3.23 -7.68 -28.79
N GLY A 11 4.45 -8.13 -28.46
CA GLY A 11 5.61 -7.99 -29.34
C GLY A 11 6.93 -7.71 -28.64
N ALA A 12 7.53 -8.74 -28.02
CA ALA A 12 8.97 -9.06 -28.05
C ALA A 12 9.35 -10.02 -26.91
N ALA A 13 9.35 -11.32 -27.17
CA ALA A 13 9.94 -12.31 -26.29
C ALA A 13 10.55 -13.45 -27.11
N GLU A 14 11.88 -13.45 -27.23
CA GLU A 14 12.79 -14.58 -27.49
C GLU A 14 14.21 -13.97 -27.32
N ALA A 15 15.15 -14.46 -26.52
CA ALA A 15 15.42 -15.76 -25.95
C ALA A 15 16.25 -15.64 -24.65
N TYR A 16 16.62 -16.80 -24.10
CA TYR A 16 17.56 -17.11 -23.00
C TYR A 16 16.95 -17.43 -21.64
N SER A 17 17.35 -18.60 -21.15
CA SER A 17 16.81 -19.41 -20.06
C SER A 17 17.66 -19.37 -18.80
N GLU A 18 16.96 -19.38 -17.67
CA GLU A 18 17.28 -19.96 -16.35
C GLU A 18 18.32 -19.28 -15.43
N SER A 19 17.79 -18.45 -14.51
CA SER A 19 18.02 -18.56 -13.07
C SER A 19 16.87 -17.89 -12.29
N ASP A 20 16.22 -18.60 -11.36
CA ASP A 20 15.12 -18.11 -10.48
C ASP A 20 15.60 -17.03 -9.48
N GLY A 21 15.99 -15.86 -9.97
CA GLY A 21 16.08 -14.61 -9.23
C GLY A 21 14.98 -13.65 -9.67
N LEU A 22 14.75 -12.55 -8.94
CA LEU A 22 14.00 -11.40 -9.48
C LEU A 22 14.60 -11.05 -10.84
N GLU A 23 13.95 -11.45 -11.94
CA GLU A 23 14.51 -11.28 -13.27
C GLU A 23 14.66 -9.79 -13.55
N THR A 24 15.77 -9.39 -14.15
CA THR A 24 16.03 -8.00 -14.57
C THR A 24 14.93 -7.44 -15.48
N LYS A 25 14.12 -8.31 -16.09
CA LYS A 25 12.95 -7.97 -16.90
C LYS A 25 11.76 -7.43 -16.09
N GLU A 26 11.59 -7.80 -14.83
CA GLU A 26 10.44 -7.34 -14.02
C GLU A 26 10.54 -5.85 -13.64
N LEU A 27 11.76 -5.32 -13.56
CA LEU A 27 12.04 -3.93 -13.20
C LEU A 27 11.88 -2.94 -14.36
N ALA A 28 11.78 -3.41 -15.62
CA ALA A 28 11.54 -2.57 -16.78
C ALA A 28 10.06 -2.15 -16.86
N THR A 29 9.63 -1.31 -15.91
CA THR A 29 8.28 -0.73 -15.92
C THR A 29 8.36 0.66 -16.54
N MET A 30 8.59 0.71 -17.85
CA MET A 30 8.53 1.98 -18.58
C MET A 30 7.06 2.30 -18.87
N LEU A 31 6.51 3.27 -18.15
CA LEU A 31 5.44 4.08 -18.73
C LEU A 31 6.00 4.69 -20.01
N LEU A 32 5.30 4.50 -21.13
CA LEU A 32 5.69 5.04 -22.43
C LEU A 32 5.87 6.57 -22.31
N ASP A 33 7.12 7.01 -22.29
CA ASP A 33 7.48 8.42 -22.39
C ASP A 33 7.55 8.80 -23.88
N PRO A 34 6.98 9.94 -24.30
CA PRO A 34 6.98 10.34 -25.71
C PRO A 34 8.37 10.61 -26.30
N TYR A 35 9.42 10.63 -25.47
CA TYR A 35 10.81 10.84 -25.87
C TYR A 35 11.72 9.63 -25.58
N ASP A 36 11.14 8.46 -25.27
CA ASP A 36 11.88 7.21 -25.02
C ASP A 36 13.00 7.35 -23.97
N THR A 37 12.72 8.08 -22.88
CA THR A 37 13.70 8.25 -21.80
C THR A 37 13.98 6.92 -21.11
N VAL A 38 15.25 6.65 -20.82
CA VAL A 38 15.67 5.40 -20.16
C VAL A 38 15.28 5.36 -18.68
N SER A 39 15.29 6.53 -18.02
CA SER A 39 14.79 6.67 -16.65
C SER A 39 13.39 7.27 -16.69
N THR A 40 12.57 6.95 -15.69
CA THR A 40 11.24 7.55 -15.53
C THR A 40 11.35 9.06 -15.35
N THR A 41 10.63 9.80 -16.18
CA THR A 41 10.56 11.27 -16.12
C THR A 41 9.90 11.75 -14.82
N LEU A 42 10.46 12.81 -14.23
CA LEU A 42 9.84 13.55 -13.12
C LEU A 42 8.76 14.50 -13.65
N TYR A 43 7.49 14.19 -13.38
CA TYR A 43 6.35 15.03 -13.74
C TYR A 43 6.04 16.06 -12.63
N GLN A 44 6.90 17.07 -12.48
CA GLN A 44 6.72 18.16 -11.51
C GLN A 44 5.69 19.21 -11.99
N THR A 45 4.43 18.81 -12.06
CA THR A 45 3.29 19.67 -12.42
C THR A 45 2.11 19.40 -11.50
N ALA A 46 1.18 20.35 -11.39
CA ALA A 46 -0.07 20.15 -10.65
C ALA A 46 -1.20 19.62 -11.54
N THR A 47 -1.22 19.96 -12.83
CA THR A 47 -2.32 19.65 -13.75
C THR A 47 -1.83 19.24 -15.13
N PHE A 48 -2.69 18.57 -15.87
CA PHE A 48 -2.43 18.03 -17.19
C PHE A 48 -3.45 18.58 -18.19
N LYS A 49 -3.00 18.85 -19.42
CA LYS A 49 -3.86 19.35 -20.49
C LYS A 49 -4.92 18.29 -20.82
N ARG A 50 -6.19 18.66 -20.73
CA ARG A 50 -7.30 17.80 -21.17
C ARG A 50 -7.42 17.79 -22.70
N PRO A 51 -7.85 16.66 -23.31
CA PRO A 51 -8.15 16.61 -24.74
C PRO A 51 -9.24 17.61 -25.16
N SER A 52 -10.29 17.76 -24.33
CA SER A 52 -11.39 18.69 -24.55
C SER A 52 -12.00 19.13 -23.21
N ALA A 53 -13.05 19.98 -23.25
CA ALA A 53 -13.74 20.42 -22.04
C ALA A 53 -14.55 19.29 -21.35
N THR A 54 -14.91 18.24 -22.10
CA THR A 54 -15.80 17.16 -21.67
C THR A 54 -15.10 15.80 -21.55
N GLU A 55 -13.87 15.67 -22.04
CA GLU A 55 -13.10 14.43 -21.97
C GLU A 55 -11.92 14.57 -21.03
N ASN A 56 -11.71 13.54 -20.20
CA ASN A 56 -10.55 13.46 -19.33
C ASN A 56 -9.43 12.70 -20.05
N GLY A 57 -8.20 13.21 -19.92
CA GLY A 57 -7.02 12.44 -20.25
C GLY A 57 -6.74 11.37 -19.19
N PRO A 58 -5.63 10.61 -19.33
CA PRO A 58 -5.20 9.65 -18.31
C PRO A 58 -4.90 10.32 -16.96
N TYR A 59 -4.50 11.60 -16.98
CA TYR A 59 -4.28 12.42 -15.81
C TYR A 59 -4.97 13.77 -16.01
N ASP A 60 -5.47 14.34 -14.91
CA ASP A 60 -6.06 15.68 -14.85
C ASP A 60 -5.37 16.55 -13.79
N TYR A 61 -5.10 15.98 -12.62
CA TYR A 61 -4.55 16.65 -11.45
C TYR A 61 -3.67 15.69 -10.64
N THR A 62 -2.45 16.12 -10.32
CA THR A 62 -1.39 15.28 -9.72
C THR A 62 -1.76 14.62 -8.40
N ARG A 63 -2.65 15.25 -7.61
CA ARG A 63 -3.18 14.62 -6.38
C ARG A 63 -3.91 13.32 -6.71
N SER A 64 -4.73 13.31 -7.76
CA SER A 64 -5.51 12.15 -8.19
C SER A 64 -4.63 11.08 -8.84
N GLY A 65 -3.66 11.47 -9.66
CA GLY A 65 -2.71 10.55 -10.27
C GLY A 65 -1.63 11.31 -11.02
N ASN A 66 -0.45 10.72 -11.15
CA ASN A 66 0.61 11.29 -11.98
C ASN A 66 1.56 10.19 -12.49
N PRO A 67 2.15 10.36 -13.69
CA PRO A 67 2.97 9.31 -14.30
C PRO A 67 4.12 8.82 -13.41
N THR A 68 4.76 9.72 -12.66
CA THR A 68 5.91 9.34 -11.81
C THR A 68 5.48 8.47 -10.63
N ARG A 69 4.34 8.77 -9.98
CA ARG A 69 3.79 7.92 -8.91
C ARG A 69 3.24 6.62 -9.46
N ASP A 70 2.53 6.66 -10.58
CA ASP A 70 1.98 5.47 -11.23
C ASP A 70 3.09 4.48 -11.63
N ALA A 71 4.27 4.97 -12.06
CA ALA A 71 5.44 4.13 -12.32
C ALA A 71 5.89 3.37 -11.06
N LEU A 72 6.08 4.11 -9.96
CA LEU A 72 6.54 3.58 -8.68
C LEU A 72 5.53 2.60 -8.06
N GLU A 73 4.24 2.96 -8.06
CA GLU A 73 3.14 2.11 -7.60
C GLU A 73 3.06 0.82 -8.42
N SER A 74 3.22 0.90 -9.74
CA SER A 74 3.23 -0.27 -10.63
C SER A 74 4.42 -1.17 -10.39
N LEU A 75 5.61 -0.59 -10.16
CA LEU A 75 6.82 -1.34 -9.85
C LEU A 75 6.64 -2.14 -8.56
N LEU A 76 6.20 -1.48 -7.48
CA LEU A 76 6.02 -2.16 -6.20
C LEU A 76 4.93 -3.23 -6.26
N ALA A 77 3.82 -2.95 -6.95
CA ALA A 77 2.76 -3.95 -7.13
C ALA A 77 3.30 -5.24 -7.77
N LYS A 78 4.21 -5.13 -8.74
CA LYS A 78 4.89 -6.31 -9.33
C LYS A 78 5.79 -7.01 -8.32
N LEU A 79 6.64 -6.26 -7.61
CA LEU A 79 7.57 -6.82 -6.61
C LEU A 79 6.85 -7.60 -5.51
N ASP A 80 5.71 -7.09 -5.04
CA ASP A 80 4.90 -7.71 -3.99
C ASP A 80 3.90 -8.74 -4.51
N LYS A 81 3.80 -8.94 -5.83
CA LYS A 81 2.76 -9.75 -6.49
C LYS A 81 1.35 -9.33 -6.07
N ALA A 82 1.15 -8.01 -5.95
CA ALA A 82 -0.12 -7.36 -5.65
C ALA A 82 -0.76 -6.82 -6.93
N ASP A 83 -2.07 -6.59 -6.90
CA ASP A 83 -2.81 -6.04 -8.05
C ASP A 83 -2.57 -4.53 -8.20
N ARG A 84 -2.41 -3.85 -7.06
CA ARG A 84 -2.15 -2.41 -6.94
C ARG A 84 -1.33 -2.09 -5.71
N ALA A 85 -0.56 -1.02 -5.79
CA ALA A 85 0.05 -0.35 -4.66
C ALA A 85 -0.37 1.13 -4.63
N PHE A 86 -0.39 1.73 -3.45
CA PHE A 86 -0.71 3.14 -3.24
C PHE A 86 0.37 3.78 -2.37
N TYR A 87 1.10 4.75 -2.92
CA TYR A 87 2.12 5.48 -2.18
C TYR A 87 1.53 6.72 -1.50
N PHE A 88 1.86 6.88 -0.23
CA PHE A 88 1.41 7.95 0.65
C PHE A 88 2.59 8.80 1.13
N THR A 89 2.30 10.03 1.54
CA THR A 89 3.29 11.00 2.08
C THR A 89 4.08 10.49 3.30
N SER A 90 3.59 9.46 4.00
CA SER A 90 4.30 8.79 5.09
C SER A 90 3.68 7.43 5.40
N GLY A 91 4.40 6.58 6.14
CA GLY A 91 3.83 5.37 6.75
C GLY A 91 2.57 5.68 7.57
N MET A 92 2.57 6.74 8.37
CA MET A 92 1.38 7.11 9.15
C MET A 92 0.19 7.50 8.27
N ALA A 93 0.40 8.12 7.11
CA ALA A 93 -0.69 8.46 6.19
C ALA A 93 -1.34 7.20 5.61
N ALA A 94 -0.53 6.20 5.24
CA ALA A 94 -1.03 4.87 4.86
C ALA A 94 -1.81 4.19 6.01
N LEU A 95 -1.29 4.24 7.24
CA LEU A 95 -1.96 3.69 8.42
C LEU A 95 -3.26 4.42 8.79
N VAL A 96 -3.34 5.71 8.55
CA VAL A 96 -4.60 6.43 8.72
C VAL A 96 -5.59 5.93 7.67
N ALA A 97 -5.22 5.90 6.39
CA ALA A 97 -6.09 5.47 5.30
C ALA A 97 -6.66 4.06 5.51
N ILE A 98 -5.87 3.09 5.96
CA ILE A 98 -6.38 1.73 6.22
C ILE A 98 -7.39 1.69 7.37
N THR A 99 -7.23 2.54 8.40
CA THR A 99 -8.21 2.62 9.51
C THR A 99 -9.56 3.20 9.07
N HIS A 100 -9.60 3.95 7.95
CA HIS A 100 -10.85 4.45 7.38
C HIS A 100 -11.69 3.36 6.70
N LEU A 101 -11.12 2.17 6.46
CA LEU A 101 -11.87 1.00 5.98
C LEU A 101 -12.67 0.30 7.09
N VAL A 102 -12.49 0.72 8.34
CA VAL A 102 -13.18 0.17 9.51
C VAL A 102 -14.25 1.16 9.97
N GLY A 103 -15.49 0.69 10.02
CA GLY A 103 -16.66 1.48 10.39
C GLY A 103 -16.82 1.64 11.91
N THR A 104 -17.68 2.59 12.28
CA THR A 104 -18.10 2.79 13.68
C THR A 104 -18.76 1.53 14.24
N GLY A 105 -18.35 1.12 15.44
CA GLY A 105 -18.80 -0.10 16.11
C GLY A 105 -18.07 -1.37 15.67
N GLU A 106 -17.26 -1.30 14.61
CA GLU A 106 -16.42 -2.41 14.15
C GLU A 106 -15.09 -2.44 14.91
N GLU A 107 -14.37 -3.56 14.77
CA GLU A 107 -13.22 -3.86 15.61
C GLU A 107 -11.92 -4.00 14.81
N ILE A 108 -10.84 -3.47 15.40
CA ILE A 108 -9.46 -3.74 15.02
C ILE A 108 -8.83 -4.59 16.11
N VAL A 109 -8.30 -5.75 15.74
CA VAL A 109 -7.42 -6.56 16.60
C VAL A 109 -5.99 -6.21 16.23
N ALA A 110 -5.19 -5.70 17.17
CA ALA A 110 -3.85 -5.22 16.88
C ALA A 110 -2.81 -5.68 17.92
N GLY A 111 -1.58 -5.93 17.46
CA GLY A 111 -0.48 -6.41 18.31
C GLY A 111 -0.09 -5.41 19.40
N ASP A 112 -0.02 -5.87 20.66
CA ASP A 112 0.31 -5.06 21.84
C ASP A 112 1.73 -4.45 21.78
N ASP A 113 2.66 -5.15 21.14
CA ASP A 113 3.99 -4.67 20.78
C ASP A 113 4.03 -4.24 19.30
N ILE A 114 4.05 -2.93 19.07
CA ILE A 114 4.04 -2.33 17.73
C ILE A 114 4.76 -0.98 17.75
N TYR A 115 5.17 -0.47 16.59
CA TYR A 115 5.66 0.89 16.43
C TYR A 115 4.82 1.93 17.22
N GLY A 116 5.50 2.76 18.01
CA GLY A 116 4.83 3.72 18.90
C GLY A 116 3.96 4.77 18.19
N GLY A 117 4.17 5.03 16.90
CA GLY A 117 3.25 5.85 16.11
C GLY A 117 1.93 5.15 15.81
N SER A 118 1.99 3.85 15.50
CA SER A 118 0.83 2.96 15.32
C SER A 118 0.05 2.83 16.62
N ASP A 119 0.75 2.63 17.76
CA ASP A 119 0.10 2.59 19.08
C ASP A 119 -0.63 3.91 19.40
N ARG A 120 0.01 5.07 19.16
CA ARG A 120 -0.64 6.38 19.35
C ARG A 120 -1.87 6.56 18.47
N LEU A 121 -1.82 6.11 17.21
CA LEU A 121 -2.96 6.16 16.30
C LEU A 121 -4.13 5.31 16.83
N LEU A 122 -3.83 4.06 17.20
CA LEU A 122 -4.80 3.08 17.67
C LEU A 122 -5.38 3.39 19.06
N SER A 123 -4.63 4.04 19.94
CA SER A 123 -5.07 4.35 21.30
C SER A 123 -5.79 5.70 21.42
N GLN A 124 -5.42 6.71 20.61
CA GLN A 124 -5.87 8.09 20.82
C GLN A 124 -6.69 8.69 19.68
N VAL A 125 -6.58 8.16 18.47
CA VAL A 125 -7.24 8.73 17.28
C VAL A 125 -8.37 7.82 16.81
N VAL A 126 -8.07 6.55 16.55
CA VAL A 126 -9.04 5.57 16.03
C VAL A 126 -10.27 5.41 16.94
N PRO A 127 -10.16 5.32 18.28
CA PRO A 127 -11.32 5.13 19.14
C PRO A 127 -12.32 6.30 19.12
N LYS A 128 -11.86 7.51 18.77
CA LYS A 128 -12.74 8.69 18.64
C LYS A 128 -13.74 8.58 17.50
N LYS A 129 -13.51 7.69 16.53
CA LYS A 129 -14.46 7.35 15.45
C LYS A 129 -15.47 6.28 15.87
N GLY A 130 -15.43 5.82 17.12
CA GLY A 130 -16.24 4.74 17.65
C GLY A 130 -15.81 3.35 17.17
N ILE A 131 -14.58 3.22 16.68
CA ILE A 131 -13.95 1.93 16.35
C ILE A 131 -13.40 1.32 17.64
N VAL A 132 -13.64 0.02 17.85
CA VAL A 132 -13.14 -0.71 19.01
C VAL A 132 -11.76 -1.27 18.69
N VAL A 133 -10.77 -1.02 19.55
CA VAL A 133 -9.41 -1.56 19.38
C VAL A 133 -9.13 -2.59 20.47
N LYS A 134 -8.86 -3.83 20.07
CA LYS A 134 -8.45 -4.93 20.95
C LYS A 134 -6.94 -5.13 20.80
N ARG A 135 -6.20 -5.05 21.90
CA ARG A 135 -4.75 -5.25 21.92
C ARG A 135 -4.46 -6.68 22.35
N VAL A 136 -3.61 -7.39 21.59
CA VAL A 136 -3.26 -8.79 21.87
C VAL A 136 -1.78 -9.07 21.66
N ASN A 137 -1.24 -10.06 22.36
CA ASN A 137 0.08 -10.61 22.00
C ASN A 137 -0.01 -11.37 20.67
N THR A 138 0.60 -10.85 19.61
CA THR A 138 0.53 -11.47 18.27
C THR A 138 1.39 -12.73 18.09
N SER A 139 2.25 -13.02 19.06
CA SER A 139 2.97 -14.30 19.13
C SER A 139 2.14 -15.43 19.76
N ASP A 140 1.01 -15.11 20.40
CA ASP A 140 0.06 -16.06 20.99
C ASP A 140 -1.18 -16.22 20.09
N LEU A 141 -1.26 -17.36 19.40
CA LEU A 141 -2.38 -17.64 18.49
C LEU A 141 -3.72 -17.82 19.20
N ASP A 142 -3.72 -18.28 20.45
CA ASP A 142 -4.96 -18.50 21.20
C ASP A 142 -5.55 -17.16 21.65
N GLU A 143 -4.69 -16.19 22.00
CA GLU A 143 -5.11 -14.83 22.32
C GLU A 143 -5.72 -14.13 21.09
N ILE A 144 -5.08 -14.26 19.92
CA ILE A 144 -5.60 -13.73 18.65
C ILE A 144 -6.94 -14.38 18.30
N ALA A 145 -7.03 -15.71 18.37
CA ALA A 145 -8.25 -16.44 18.06
C ALA A 145 -9.41 -16.05 18.98
N SER A 146 -9.12 -15.75 20.25
CA SER A 146 -10.12 -15.30 21.23
C SER A 146 -10.56 -13.86 21.02
N ALA A 147 -9.71 -13.00 20.46
CA ALA A 147 -10.02 -11.60 20.21
C ALA A 147 -10.78 -11.37 18.90
N ILE A 148 -10.51 -12.20 17.88
CA ILE A 148 -11.18 -12.16 16.58
C ILE A 148 -12.64 -12.61 16.73
N GLY A 149 -13.56 -11.79 16.21
CA GLY A 149 -15.00 -12.06 16.25
C GLY A 149 -15.73 -11.52 15.01
N PRO A 150 -17.07 -11.62 14.97
CA PRO A 150 -17.88 -11.24 13.80
C PRO A 150 -17.80 -9.74 13.44
N TRP A 151 -17.41 -8.90 14.40
CA TRP A 151 -17.24 -7.45 14.20
C TRP A 151 -15.80 -7.05 13.84
N THR A 152 -14.87 -8.00 13.85
CA THR A 152 -13.48 -7.75 13.47
C THR A 152 -13.37 -7.50 11.98
N LYS A 153 -12.82 -6.35 11.59
CA LYS A 153 -12.60 -5.96 10.18
C LYS A 153 -11.14 -5.81 9.81
N LEU A 154 -10.27 -5.61 10.79
CA LEU A 154 -8.85 -5.50 10.57
C LEU A 154 -8.08 -6.23 11.67
N VAL A 155 -7.15 -7.08 11.26
CA VAL A 155 -6.11 -7.65 12.11
C VAL A 155 -4.79 -6.99 11.72
N TRP A 156 -4.20 -6.23 12.63
CA TRP A 156 -3.00 -5.44 12.40
C TRP A 156 -1.85 -5.98 13.24
N LEU A 157 -0.83 -6.51 12.58
CA LEU A 157 0.36 -7.06 13.20
C LEU A 157 1.65 -6.50 12.61
N GLU A 158 2.72 -6.65 13.37
CA GLU A 158 4.10 -6.35 12.98
C GLU A 158 4.94 -7.62 13.25
N SER A 159 5.84 -8.00 12.34
CA SER A 159 6.71 -9.17 12.54
C SER A 159 7.99 -9.05 11.70
N PRO A 160 9.18 -8.98 12.33
CA PRO A 160 9.40 -8.86 13.76
C PRO A 160 8.81 -7.55 14.32
N THR A 161 8.30 -7.57 15.55
CA THR A 161 7.76 -6.37 16.20
C THR A 161 8.84 -5.35 16.55
N ASN A 162 8.49 -4.06 16.59
CA ASN A 162 9.34 -3.00 17.10
C ASN A 162 8.82 -2.52 18.48
N PRO A 163 9.65 -2.54 19.55
CA PRO A 163 11.08 -2.82 19.57
C PRO A 163 11.47 -4.25 19.94
N ARG A 164 10.54 -5.11 20.40
CA ARG A 164 10.91 -6.37 21.09
C ARG A 164 11.24 -7.54 20.15
N GLN A 165 11.09 -7.36 18.84
CA GLN A 165 11.44 -8.34 17.80
C GLN A 165 10.71 -9.68 17.96
N GLN A 166 9.45 -9.64 18.41
CA GLN A 166 8.61 -10.83 18.49
C GLN A 166 8.21 -11.29 17.10
N ILE A 167 8.08 -12.60 16.91
CA ILE A 167 7.72 -13.22 15.64
C ILE A 167 6.30 -13.76 15.71
N SER A 168 5.52 -13.46 14.69
CA SER A 168 4.12 -13.88 14.56
C SER A 168 3.96 -14.87 13.40
N ASP A 169 3.10 -15.89 13.56
CA ASP A 169 2.78 -16.83 12.47
C ASP A 169 1.75 -16.19 11.52
N ILE A 170 2.24 -15.40 10.56
CA ILE A 170 1.42 -14.63 9.61
C ILE A 170 0.41 -15.52 8.89
N ARG A 171 0.81 -16.73 8.48
CA ARG A 171 -0.06 -17.64 7.72
C ARG A 171 -1.25 -18.10 8.55
N LYS A 172 -1.03 -18.48 9.82
CA LYS A 172 -2.11 -18.89 10.70
C LYS A 172 -3.02 -17.73 11.08
N ILE A 173 -2.44 -16.56 11.37
CA ILE A 173 -3.20 -15.34 11.68
C ILE A 173 -4.07 -14.94 10.49
N ALA A 174 -3.52 -14.94 9.27
CA ALA A 174 -4.26 -14.66 8.06
C ALA A 174 -5.44 -15.61 7.85
N LYS A 175 -5.23 -16.91 8.11
CA LYS A 175 -6.32 -17.89 8.04
C LYS A 175 -7.44 -17.59 9.04
N LEU A 176 -7.10 -17.23 10.28
CA LEU A 176 -8.09 -16.88 11.32
C LEU A 176 -8.86 -15.60 10.96
N ALA A 177 -8.16 -14.56 10.50
CA ALA A 177 -8.75 -13.29 10.10
C ALA A 177 -9.69 -13.45 8.89
N HIS A 178 -9.20 -14.11 7.83
CA HIS A 178 -9.99 -14.33 6.62
C HIS A 178 -11.23 -15.20 6.86
N ALA A 179 -11.20 -16.11 7.84
CA ALA A 179 -12.37 -16.89 8.21
C ALA A 179 -13.53 -16.03 8.75
N GLN A 180 -13.25 -14.82 9.26
CA GLN A 180 -14.26 -13.83 9.66
C GLN A 180 -14.46 -12.72 8.61
N GLY A 181 -13.79 -12.81 7.45
CA GLY A 181 -13.80 -11.76 6.43
C GLY A 181 -13.05 -10.49 6.84
N ALA A 182 -12.15 -10.56 7.82
CA ALA A 182 -11.32 -9.44 8.24
C ALA A 182 -10.08 -9.29 7.33
N LEU A 183 -9.65 -8.05 7.14
CA LEU A 183 -8.39 -7.72 6.47
C LEU A 183 -7.20 -8.03 7.39
N VAL A 184 -6.07 -8.35 6.77
CA VAL A 184 -4.80 -8.48 7.50
C VAL A 184 -3.83 -7.41 7.02
N LEU A 185 -3.38 -6.59 7.96
CA LEU A 185 -2.31 -5.62 7.77
C LEU A 185 -1.05 -6.14 8.45
N LEU A 186 -0.03 -6.42 7.65
CA LEU A 186 1.32 -6.70 8.11
C LEU A 186 2.18 -5.45 7.92
N ASP A 187 2.52 -4.81 9.04
CA ASP A 187 3.29 -3.55 9.11
C ASP A 187 4.80 -3.83 9.19
N ASN A 188 5.36 -4.69 8.32
CA ASN A 188 6.83 -4.87 8.22
C ASN A 188 7.31 -5.64 6.96
N ASN A 189 6.82 -5.26 5.77
CA ASN A 189 6.94 -5.89 4.44
C ASN A 189 5.74 -6.75 4.03
N ILE A 190 5.36 -6.59 2.75
CA ILE A 190 4.47 -7.38 1.87
C ILE A 190 3.00 -6.90 1.74
N VAL A 191 2.43 -6.15 2.69
CA VAL A 191 1.07 -5.56 2.51
C VAL A 191 1.01 -4.09 2.90
N MET A 192 1.94 -3.67 3.75
CA MET A 192 2.30 -2.28 3.94
C MET A 192 3.80 -2.18 4.10
N HIS A 193 4.40 -1.20 3.43
CA HIS A 193 5.81 -0.90 3.63
C HIS A 193 5.99 0.51 4.19
N LEU A 194 6.88 0.62 5.16
CA LEU A 194 7.48 1.88 5.56
C LEU A 194 8.50 2.26 4.49
N ALA A 195 8.01 2.88 3.42
CA ALA A 195 8.87 3.21 2.30
C ALA A 195 10.02 4.16 2.68
N THR A 196 9.86 4.98 3.73
CA THR A 196 10.95 5.74 4.39
C THR A 196 12.18 4.90 4.77
N LYS A 197 12.01 3.60 5.03
CA LYS A 197 13.08 2.72 5.55
C LYS A 197 13.77 1.98 4.41
N PHE A 198 13.46 0.71 4.21
CA PHE A 198 14.24 -0.13 3.29
C PHE A 198 13.89 0.06 1.81
N ILE A 199 12.71 0.60 1.49
CA ILE A 199 12.34 0.85 0.08
C ILE A 199 13.08 2.05 -0.46
N SER A 200 12.96 3.23 0.18
CA SER A 200 13.75 4.39 -0.21
C SER A 200 15.22 4.18 0.12
N GLY A 201 15.56 3.61 1.28
CA GLY A 201 16.92 3.17 1.62
C GLY A 201 17.94 4.29 1.91
N HIS A 202 17.68 5.52 1.45
CA HIS A 202 18.65 6.62 1.45
C HIS A 202 18.45 7.64 2.58
N SER A 203 17.43 7.47 3.42
CA SER A 203 17.13 8.33 4.59
C SER A 203 16.90 9.82 4.24
N ASP A 204 16.46 10.11 3.02
CA ASP A 204 16.26 11.46 2.49
C ASP A 204 14.80 11.76 2.10
N GLY A 205 13.91 10.77 2.17
CA GLY A 205 12.48 10.91 1.91
C GLY A 205 11.60 10.25 2.96
N MET A 206 10.33 10.67 3.03
CA MET A 206 9.28 9.97 3.77
C MET A 206 8.25 9.41 2.80
N ALA A 207 7.88 8.15 2.99
CA ALA A 207 6.84 7.52 2.22
C ALA A 207 6.23 6.36 3.01
N GLY A 208 4.96 6.09 2.75
CA GLY A 208 4.27 4.87 3.15
C GLY A 208 3.67 4.23 1.91
N VAL A 209 3.49 2.92 1.91
CA VAL A 209 2.82 2.26 0.79
C VAL A 209 1.97 1.11 1.25
N LEU A 210 0.85 0.95 0.58
CA LEU A 210 -0.17 -0.07 0.79
C LEU A 210 -0.29 -0.91 -0.49
N ALA A 211 -0.03 -2.22 -0.42
CA ALA A 211 -0.09 -3.15 -1.55
C ALA A 211 -1.17 -4.22 -1.34
N PHE A 212 -2.11 -4.37 -2.28
CA PHE A 212 -3.32 -5.17 -2.10
C PHE A 212 -3.72 -5.95 -3.36
N SER A 213 -4.35 -7.12 -3.16
CA SER A 213 -4.89 -7.97 -4.23
C SER A 213 -6.38 -7.72 -4.55
N GLN A 214 -7.19 -7.15 -3.66
CA GLN A 214 -8.65 -6.97 -3.95
C GLN A 214 -9.32 -5.69 -3.42
N ILE A 215 -8.57 -4.69 -2.94
CA ILE A 215 -9.16 -3.44 -2.38
C ILE A 215 -8.42 -2.22 -2.93
N GLY A 216 -8.70 -1.90 -4.20
CA GLY A 216 -8.08 -0.74 -4.86
C GLY A 216 -8.90 0.56 -4.76
N LYS A 217 -10.23 0.46 -4.82
CA LYS A 217 -11.07 1.65 -5.09
C LYS A 217 -11.26 2.54 -3.87
N ASP A 218 -11.51 1.96 -2.70
CA ASP A 218 -11.76 2.74 -1.48
C ASP A 218 -10.48 3.40 -1.00
N LEU A 219 -9.34 2.71 -1.08
CA LEU A 219 -8.03 3.29 -0.77
C LEU A 219 -7.65 4.40 -1.75
N TYR A 220 -7.86 4.20 -3.06
CA TYR A 220 -7.66 5.27 -4.04
C TYR A 220 -8.55 6.49 -3.74
N PHE A 221 -9.82 6.26 -3.43
CA PHE A 221 -10.74 7.32 -3.07
C PHE A 221 -10.24 8.10 -1.86
N LEU A 222 -9.80 7.41 -0.80
CA LEU A 222 -9.24 8.04 0.40
C LEU A 222 -7.94 8.80 0.10
N GLN A 223 -6.99 8.18 -0.62
CA GLN A 223 -5.72 8.82 -1.02
C GLN A 223 -5.98 10.13 -1.78
N ASN A 224 -6.93 10.11 -2.72
CA ASN A 224 -7.30 11.27 -3.50
C ASN A 224 -8.06 12.31 -2.66
N ALA A 225 -9.06 11.90 -1.89
CA ALA A 225 -9.94 12.78 -1.12
C ALA A 225 -9.20 13.48 0.03
N GLU A 226 -8.30 12.77 0.70
CA GLU A 226 -7.50 13.32 1.80
C GLU A 226 -6.21 13.99 1.31
N GLY A 227 -5.87 13.82 0.03
CA GLY A 227 -4.67 14.40 -0.57
C GLY A 227 -3.38 13.83 0.02
N SER A 228 -3.41 12.57 0.43
CA SER A 228 -2.31 11.90 1.13
C SER A 228 -1.38 11.11 0.20
N GLY A 229 -1.61 11.16 -1.12
CA GLY A 229 -0.74 10.56 -2.13
C GLY A 229 0.66 11.18 -2.16
N LEU A 230 1.69 10.36 -2.38
CA LEU A 230 3.09 10.81 -2.42
C LEU A 230 3.32 11.80 -3.59
N ALA A 231 4.17 12.79 -3.36
CA ALA A 231 4.51 13.82 -4.35
C ALA A 231 5.46 13.27 -5.43
N SER A 232 5.40 13.82 -6.65
CA SER A 232 6.17 13.31 -7.79
C SER A 232 7.68 13.30 -7.56
N PHE A 233 8.23 14.32 -6.89
CA PHE A 233 9.66 14.35 -6.55
C PHE A 233 10.05 13.21 -5.60
N ASP A 234 9.28 13.01 -4.54
CA ASP A 234 9.52 11.93 -3.58
C ASP A 234 9.34 10.55 -4.24
N CYS A 235 8.39 10.42 -5.18
CA CYS A 235 8.25 9.21 -5.98
C CYS A 235 9.48 8.96 -6.85
N TRP A 236 10.05 10.01 -7.44
CA TRP A 236 11.21 9.91 -8.31
C TRP A 236 12.47 9.46 -7.58
N ILE A 237 12.73 9.99 -6.38
CA ILE A 237 13.87 9.56 -5.55
C ILE A 237 13.66 8.19 -4.87
N CYS A 238 12.42 7.71 -4.78
CA CYS A 238 12.10 6.39 -4.23
C CYS A 238 12.19 5.24 -5.26
N MET A 239 12.26 5.55 -6.56
CA MET A 239 12.36 4.54 -7.62
C MET A 239 13.75 3.90 -7.72
#